data_AF-H9FHE0-F1
#
_entry.id   AF-H9FHE0-F1
#
_cell.length_a   1.000
_cell.length_b   1.000
_cell.length_c   1.000
_cell.angle_alpha   90.00
_cell.angle_beta   90.00
_cell.angle_gamma   90.00
#
_symmetry.space_group_name_H-M   'P 1'
#
loop_
_entity.id
_entity.type
_entity.pdbx_description
1 polymer ?
#
loop_
_entity_poly.entity_id
_entity_poly.type
_entity_poly.pdbx_seq_one_letter_code
_entity_poly.pdbx_strand_id
1 'polypeptide(L)'
;LWEYRSGRQLHCCHLANLQELVDPQAPQRFAASRIAFWCQENCVALLCDGTPVVYIFQLDARRQQLVYRQQLALQHQVWDMAFEETQ
;
A
#
# COMPACT_ATOMS: atom_id res chain seq x y z
N LEU A 1 11.68 -0.11 -19.91
CA LEU A 1 11.74 -1.52 -20.35
C LEU A 1 13.13 -1.81 -20.88
N TRP A 2 13.74 -2.89 -20.42
CA TRP A 2 15.11 -3.27 -20.75
C TRP A 2 15.15 -4.70 -21.25
N GLU A 3 16.00 -4.97 -22.24
CA GLU A 3 16.36 -6.32 -22.67
C GLU A 3 17.44 -6.85 -21.72
N TYR A 4 17.08 -7.80 -20.85
CA TYR A 4 17.93 -8.25 -19.75
C TYR A 4 19.31 -8.74 -20.20
N ARG A 5 19.38 -9.55 -21.26
CA ARG A 5 20.62 -10.21 -21.69
C ARG A 5 21.65 -9.25 -22.29
N SER A 6 21.20 -8.21 -22.97
CA SER A 6 22.07 -7.24 -23.65
C SER A 6 22.25 -5.96 -22.83
N GLY A 7 21.42 -5.75 -21.81
CA GLY A 7 21.32 -4.47 -21.10
C GLY A 7 20.79 -3.34 -21.99
N ARG A 8 20.20 -3.64 -23.15
CA ARG A 8 19.71 -2.62 -24.08
C ARG A 8 18.40 -2.02 -23.59
N GLN A 9 18.33 -0.69 -23.57
CA GLN A 9 17.08 0.02 -23.32
C GLN A 9 16.15 -0.17 -24.51
N LEU A 10 14.99 -0.80 -24.29
CA LEU A 10 13.96 -0.94 -25.32
C LEU A 10 12.97 0.22 -25.30
N HIS A 11 12.66 0.71 -24.11
CA HIS A 11 11.68 1.78 -23.93
C HIS A 11 11.94 2.56 -22.65
N CYS A 12 11.86 3.89 -22.73
CA CYS A 12 11.93 4.78 -21.59
C CYS A 12 10.77 5.77 -21.68
N CYS A 13 9.96 5.82 -20.63
CA CYS A 13 8.93 6.84 -20.46
C CYS A 13 9.43 7.84 -19.43
N HIS A 14 9.35 9.12 -19.74
CA HIS A 14 9.46 10.15 -18.72
C HIS A 14 8.20 10.12 -17.86
N LEU A 15 8.36 9.82 -16.58
CA LEU A 15 7.25 9.77 -15.61
C LEU A 15 6.49 11.09 -15.54
N ALA A 16 7.17 12.22 -15.79
CA ALA A 16 6.54 13.54 -15.89
C ALA A 16 5.46 13.65 -16.99
N ASN A 17 5.55 12.83 -18.04
CA ASN A 17 4.58 12.80 -19.14
C ASN A 17 3.38 11.89 -18.85
N LEU A 18 3.46 11.07 -17.80
CA LEU A 18 2.39 10.18 -17.33
C LEU A 18 1.50 10.87 -16.31
N GLN A 19 1.42 12.21 -16.34
CA GLN A 19 0.63 13.00 -15.40
C GLN A 19 -0.80 12.45 -15.39
N GLU A 20 -1.16 11.78 -14.29
CA GLU A 20 -2.53 11.37 -14.07
C GLU A 20 -3.40 12.63 -14.17
N LEU A 21 -4.48 12.55 -14.94
CA LEU A 21 -5.59 13.50 -14.84
C LEU A 21 -6.19 13.33 -13.44
N VAL A 22 -5.55 13.92 -12.44
CA VAL A 22 -6.04 13.98 -11.08
C VAL A 22 -7.19 14.97 -11.11
N ASP A 23 -8.41 14.44 -11.11
CA ASP A 23 -9.59 15.25 -10.85
C ASP A 23 -9.42 15.90 -9.45
N PRO A 24 -9.36 17.23 -9.34
CA PRO A 24 -9.17 17.91 -8.06
C PRO A 24 -10.36 17.72 -7.10
N GLN A 25 -11.49 17.20 -7.58
CA GLN A 25 -12.64 16.80 -6.77
C GLN A 25 -12.61 15.31 -6.40
N ALA A 26 -11.67 14.53 -6.92
CA ALA A 26 -11.55 13.13 -6.53
C ALA A 26 -11.09 13.04 -5.07
N PRO A 27 -11.64 12.11 -4.28
CA PRO A 27 -11.15 11.84 -2.94
C PRO A 27 -9.65 11.54 -3.01
N GLN A 28 -8.87 12.08 -2.07
CA GLN A 28 -7.42 11.91 -2.04
C GLN A 28 -7.09 10.41 -2.03
N ARG A 29 -6.54 9.93 -3.13
CA ARG A 29 -6.16 8.53 -3.30
C ARG A 29 -4.72 8.39 -2.83
N PHE A 30 -4.51 7.63 -1.77
CA PHE A 30 -3.19 7.22 -1.38
C PHE A 30 -2.91 5.84 -1.96
N ALA A 31 -1.70 5.65 -2.49
CA ALA A 31 -1.24 4.34 -2.91
C ALA A 31 -0.91 3.50 -1.67
N ALA A 32 -1.33 2.24 -1.65
CA ALA A 32 -0.89 1.28 -0.66
C ALA A 32 0.59 0.97 -0.89
N SER A 33 1.42 1.27 0.10
CA SER A 33 2.87 1.07 0.03
C SER A 33 3.27 -0.27 0.64
N ARG A 34 2.63 -0.69 1.73
CA ARG A 34 2.83 -2.00 2.37
C ARG A 34 1.51 -2.59 2.85
N ILE A 35 1.44 -3.93 2.82
CA ILE A 35 0.32 -4.73 3.33
C ILE A 35 0.92 -5.87 4.15
N ALA A 36 0.46 -6.02 5.39
CA ALA A 36 0.84 -7.14 6.25
C ALA A 36 -0.42 -7.87 6.71
N PHE A 37 -0.35 -9.19 6.83
CA PHE A 37 -1.46 -10.04 7.23
C PHE A 37 -1.08 -10.88 8.44
N TRP A 38 -1.99 -10.97 9.40
CA TRP A 38 -1.87 -11.86 10.55
C TRP A 38 -3.02 -12.87 10.55
N CYS A 39 -2.65 -14.14 10.40
CA CYS A 39 -3.58 -15.23 10.15
C CYS A 39 -4.46 -15.58 11.36
N GLN A 40 -3.92 -15.52 12.58
CA GLN A 40 -4.63 -15.95 13.80
C GLN A 40 -5.92 -15.15 13.99
N GLU A 41 -5.85 -13.84 13.81
CA GLU A 41 -6.98 -12.93 13.99
C GLU A 41 -7.56 -12.43 12.67
N ASN A 42 -7.19 -13.01 11.52
CA ASN A 42 -7.60 -12.55 10.18
C ASN A 42 -7.45 -11.02 10.02
N CYS A 43 -6.33 -10.48 10.47
CA CYS A 43 -6.11 -9.05 10.57
C CYS A 43 -5.19 -8.58 9.43
N VAL A 44 -5.53 -7.44 8.81
CA VAL A 44 -4.74 -6.83 7.74
C VAL A 44 -4.32 -5.44 8.19
N ALA A 45 -3.01 -5.18 8.19
CA ALA A 45 -2.47 -3.84 8.32
C ALA A 45 -2.13 -3.28 6.94
N LEU A 46 -2.47 -2.01 6.72
CA LEU A 46 -2.23 -1.26 5.48
C LEU A 46 -1.47 0.02 5.79
N LEU A 47 -0.37 0.23 5.06
CA LEU A 47 0.39 1.48 5.07
C LEU A 47 0.22 2.15 3.71
N CYS A 48 -0.04 3.44 3.73
CA CYS A 48 -0.23 4.25 2.53
C CYS A 48 0.92 5.25 2.36
N ASP A 49 1.29 5.53 1.11
CA ASP A 49 2.31 6.53 0.81
C ASP A 49 1.86 7.93 1.25
N GLY A 50 2.78 8.69 1.84
CA GLY A 50 2.55 10.08 2.22
C GLY A 50 1.72 10.29 3.49
N THR A 51 1.36 9.23 4.23
CA THR A 51 0.65 9.35 5.51
C THR A 51 1.35 8.59 6.64
N PRO A 52 1.60 9.18 7.81
CA PRO A 52 2.15 8.48 8.97
C PRO A 52 1.03 7.73 9.71
N VAL A 53 0.23 6.95 9.00
CA VAL A 53 -0.93 6.23 9.54
C VAL A 53 -0.90 4.78 9.07
N VAL A 54 -1.05 3.85 9.99
CA VAL A 54 -1.30 2.43 9.69
C VAL A 54 -2.78 2.14 9.90
N TYR A 55 -3.45 1.68 8.86
CA TYR A 55 -4.85 1.29 8.93
C TYR A 55 -4.96 -0.20 9.25
N ILE A 56 -5.88 -0.56 10.13
CA ILE A 56 -6.11 -1.94 10.55
C ILE A 56 -7.51 -2.37 10.14
N PHE A 57 -7.58 -3.50 9.43
CA PHE A 57 -8.80 -4.10 8.93
C PHE A 57 -8.95 -5.54 9.43
N GLN A 58 -10.19 -5.96 9.60
CA GLN A 58 -10.57 -7.36 9.71
C GLN A 58 -10.85 -7.90 8.30
N LEU A 59 -10.26 -9.05 7.96
CA LEU A 59 -10.59 -9.77 6.74
C LEU A 59 -11.82 -10.66 6.97
N ASP A 60 -12.92 -10.34 6.29
CA ASP A 60 -14.04 -11.26 6.11
C ASP A 60 -13.84 -12.01 4.78
N ALA A 61 -13.22 -13.19 4.87
CA ALA A 61 -12.93 -14.01 3.70
C ALA A 61 -14.20 -14.53 2.99
N ARG A 62 -15.31 -14.72 3.73
CA ARG A 62 -16.56 -15.22 3.14
C ARG A 62 -17.20 -14.17 2.25
N ARG A 63 -17.15 -12.92 2.69
CA ARG A 63 -17.68 -11.77 1.94
C ARG A 63 -16.65 -11.13 1.02
N GLN A 64 -15.40 -11.57 1.07
CA GLN A 64 -14.26 -10.98 0.35
C GLN A 64 -14.13 -9.48 0.64
N GLN A 65 -14.25 -9.11 1.91
CA GLN A 65 -14.30 -7.72 2.35
C GLN A 65 -13.27 -7.44 3.45
N LEU A 66 -12.74 -6.22 3.44
CA LEU A 66 -11.96 -5.65 4.53
C LEU A 66 -12.86 -4.73 5.35
N VAL A 67 -13.08 -5.09 6.61
CA VAL A 67 -13.88 -4.31 7.56
C VAL A 67 -12.92 -3.43 8.36
N TYR A 68 -13.05 -2.11 8.24
CA TYR A 68 -12.22 -1.17 8.99
C TYR A 68 -12.40 -1.38 10.51
N ARG A 69 -11.28 -1.48 11.23
CA ARG A 69 -11.29 -1.59 12.70
C ARG A 69 -10.80 -0.32 13.35
N GLN A 70 -9.59 0.11 12.98
CA GLN A 70 -8.93 1.26 13.60
C GLN A 70 -7.80 1.78 12.73
N GLN A 71 -7.19 2.88 13.18
CA GLN A 71 -5.97 3.42 12.62
C GLN A 71 -4.98 3.76 13.74
N LEU A 72 -3.70 3.61 13.45
CA LEU A 72 -2.60 3.98 14.33
C LEU A 72 -1.90 5.18 13.70
N ALA A 73 -2.07 6.35 14.31
CA ALA A 73 -1.33 7.54 13.91
C ALA A 73 0.08 7.48 14.53
N LEU A 74 1.08 7.68 13.69
CA LEU A 74 2.49 7.65 14.04
C LEU A 74 3.03 9.08 13.99
N GLN A 75 4.03 9.37 14.83
CA GLN A 75 4.65 10.71 14.85
C GLN A 75 5.47 10.98 13.60
N HIS A 76 6.01 9.94 12.98
CA HIS A 76 6.89 10.03 11.81
C HIS A 76 6.40 9.09 10.72
N GLN A 77 6.78 9.38 9.49
CA GLN A 77 6.51 8.48 8.37
C GLN A 77 7.30 7.19 8.55
N VAL A 78 6.60 6.08 8.44
CA VAL A 78 7.16 4.74 8.52
C VAL A 78 7.17 4.12 7.13
N TRP A 79 8.15 3.28 6.87
CA TRP A 79 8.41 2.68 5.55
C TRP A 79 8.10 1.19 5.51
N ASP A 80 7.91 0.58 6.67
CA ASP A 80 7.64 -0.85 6.81
C ASP A 80 6.79 -1.16 8.04
N MET A 81 6.10 -2.31 8.01
CA MET A 81 5.31 -2.82 9.12
C MET A 81 5.19 -4.34 9.01
N ALA A 82 5.24 -5.01 10.15
CA ALA A 82 5.02 -6.44 10.24
C ALA A 82 4.26 -6.75 11.53
N PHE A 83 3.54 -7.87 11.53
CA PHE A 83 3.05 -8.47 12.76
C PHE A 83 4.15 -9.36 13.34
N GLU A 84 4.33 -9.30 14.66
CA GLU A 84 5.18 -10.24 15.37
C GLU A 84 4.38 -11.50 15.67
N GLU A 85 4.83 -12.65 15.16
CA GLU A 85 4.26 -13.94 15.52
C GLU A 85 4.92 -14.46 16.80
N THR A 86 4.30 -14.22 17.95
CA THR A 86 4.65 -14.94 19.18
C THR A 86 4.13 -16.38 19.06
N GLN A 87 5.05 -17.35 19.02
CA GLN A 87 4.75 -18.79 19.00
C GLN A 87 4.06 -19.27 20.28
#